data_AF-A0A822F9Q9-F1
#
_entry.id   AF-A0A822F9Q9-F1
#
_cell.length_a   1.000
_cell.length_b   1.000
_cell.length_c   1.000
_cell.angle_alpha   90.00
_cell.angle_beta   90.00
_cell.angle_gamma   90.00
#
_symmetry.space_group_name_H-M   'P 1'
#
loop_
_entity.id
_entity.type
_entity.pdbx_description
1 polymer ?
#
loop_
_entity_poly.entity_id
_entity_poly.type
_entity_poly.pdbx_seq_one_letter_code
_entity_poly.pdbx_strand_id
1 'polypeptide(L)'
;MNRTDLKYLSEAPTSMTDKINEKGRPHNQRYPFQKQNPQTTTHLLMEYSERHVPILYGPQIPRRDRDDTRERYSRALLTLFVPWRIVTDLCGANQTWEDAFKS
;
A
#
# COMPACT_ATOMS: atom_id res chain seq x y z
N MET A 1 6.75 -13.52 15.72
CA MET A 1 7.69 -13.36 14.60
C MET A 1 8.80 -14.38 14.74
N ASN A 2 9.07 -15.18 13.70
CA ASN A 2 9.97 -16.34 13.82
C ASN A 2 11.43 -15.94 13.62
N ARG A 3 12.37 -16.79 14.08
CA ARG A 3 13.83 -16.54 13.97
C ARG A 3 14.28 -16.24 12.54
N THR A 4 13.66 -16.89 11.55
CA THR A 4 13.95 -16.68 10.12
C THR A 4 13.50 -15.31 9.61
N ASP A 5 12.49 -14.70 10.24
CA ASP A 5 11.97 -13.40 9.83
C ASP A 5 12.78 -12.24 10.43
N LEU A 6 13.45 -12.47 11.57
CA LEU A 6 14.29 -11.48 12.23
C LEU A 6 15.47 -11.00 11.35
N LYS A 7 16.01 -11.86 10.47
CA LYS A 7 17.13 -11.49 9.58
C LYS A 7 16.76 -10.40 8.56
N TYR A 8 15.47 -10.24 8.26
CA TYR A 8 14.98 -9.21 7.33
C TYR A 8 14.73 -7.85 8.00
N LEU A 9 14.83 -7.76 9.34
CA LEU A 9 14.67 -6.50 10.06
C LEU A 9 15.99 -5.72 10.19
N SER A 10 17.15 -6.39 10.05
CA SER A 10 18.47 -5.83 10.35
C SER A 10 19.19 -5.21 9.16
N GLU A 11 18.67 -5.34 7.94
CA GLU A 11 19.41 -4.96 6.74
C GLU A 11 18.71 -3.83 5.99
N ALA A 12 19.25 -2.61 6.13
CA ALA A 12 19.14 -1.62 5.07
C ALA A 12 19.72 -2.22 3.79
N PRO A 13 19.19 -1.90 2.59
CA PRO A 13 19.54 -2.59 1.35
C PRO A 13 20.99 -2.26 0.99
N THR A 14 21.92 -3.06 1.48
CA THR A 14 23.31 -3.00 1.08
C THR A 14 23.42 -3.92 -0.12
N SER A 15 23.52 -3.31 -1.29
CA SER A 15 24.04 -3.94 -2.50
C SER A 15 25.29 -4.74 -2.13
N MET A 16 25.22 -6.07 -2.15
CA MET A 16 26.36 -6.92 -2.45
C MET A 16 25.90 -8.31 -2.89
N THR A 17 26.50 -8.70 -4.00
CA THR A 17 26.41 -9.96 -4.72
C THR A 17 26.86 -11.14 -3.87
N ASP A 18 25.94 -12.03 -3.50
CA ASP A 18 26.29 -13.42 -3.22
C ASP A 18 25.42 -14.33 -4.09
N LYS A 19 26.06 -14.95 -5.08
CA LYS A 19 25.44 -15.93 -5.98
C LYS A 19 25.26 -17.24 -5.24
N ILE A 20 24.24 -17.31 -4.39
CA ILE A 20 23.78 -18.57 -3.82
C ILE A 20 23.01 -19.30 -4.93
N ASN A 21 23.49 -20.49 -5.29
CA ASN A 21 22.86 -21.38 -6.27
C ASN A 21 21.57 -21.97 -5.68
N GLU A 22 20.53 -21.15 -5.55
CA GLU A 22 19.24 -21.57 -5.00
C GLU A 22 18.38 -22.19 -6.12
N LYS A 23 18.40 -23.52 -6.22
CA LYS A 23 17.35 -24.25 -6.96
C LYS A 23 16.01 -24.03 -6.25
N GLY A 24 15.14 -23.20 -6.82
CA GLY A 24 13.79 -22.93 -6.30
C GLY A 24 13.22 -21.62 -6.82
N ARG A 25 11.94 -21.33 -6.53
CA ARG A 25 11.37 -19.99 -6.76
C ARG A 25 12.13 -19.01 -5.86
N PRO A 26 12.68 -17.90 -6.39
CA PRO A 26 13.37 -16.92 -5.57
C PRO A 26 12.44 -16.40 -4.49
N HIS A 27 13.01 -16.12 -3.33
CA HIS A 27 12.25 -15.64 -2.19
C HIS A 27 11.73 -14.22 -2.46
N ASN A 28 10.48 -13.97 -2.08
CA ASN A 28 9.84 -12.66 -2.23
C ASN A 28 10.48 -11.62 -1.30
N GLN A 29 10.66 -10.40 -1.78
CA GLN A 29 11.16 -9.30 -0.94
C GLN A 29 10.22 -9.07 0.26
N ARG A 30 10.83 -8.82 1.42
CA ARG A 30 10.11 -8.61 2.68
C ARG A 30 10.50 -7.27 3.28
N TYR A 31 9.52 -6.56 3.82
CA TYR A 31 9.70 -5.24 4.39
C TYR A 31 9.11 -5.17 5.80
N PRO A 32 9.78 -4.53 6.76
CA PRO A 32 9.18 -4.23 8.05
C PRO A 32 8.01 -3.26 7.90
N PHE A 33 7.03 -3.36 8.80
CA PHE A 33 6.12 -2.25 9.01
C PHE A 33 6.88 -1.05 9.60
N GLN A 34 6.29 0.13 9.45
CA GLN A 34 6.81 1.31 10.12
C GLN A 34 6.74 1.17 11.63
N LYS A 35 7.76 1.65 12.35
CA LYS A 35 7.89 1.51 13.81
C LYS A 35 6.66 1.88 14.64
N GLN A 36 5.81 2.78 14.12
CA GLN A 36 4.59 3.26 14.77
C GLN A 36 3.40 2.28 14.64
N ASN A 37 3.48 1.31 13.74
CA ASN A 37 2.40 0.36 13.51
C ASN A 37 2.35 -0.68 14.66
N PRO A 38 1.17 -0.95 15.26
CA PRO A 38 1.02 -1.92 16.34
C PRO A 38 1.54 -3.33 16.01
N GLN A 39 1.59 -3.69 14.74
CA GLN A 39 1.99 -5.01 14.26
C GLN A 39 3.46 -5.10 13.84
N THR A 40 4.26 -4.06 14.05
CA THR A 40 5.67 -4.00 13.60
C THR A 40 6.51 -5.17 14.08
N THR A 41 6.34 -5.59 15.33
CA THR A 41 7.14 -6.67 15.92
C THR A 41 6.63 -8.06 15.55
N THR A 42 5.41 -8.16 15.00
CA THR A 42 4.73 -9.44 14.78
C THR A 42 4.60 -9.82 13.31
N HIS A 43 4.53 -8.83 12.41
CA HIS A 43 4.24 -9.05 10.98
C HIS A 43 5.31 -8.41 10.07
N LEU A 44 5.40 -8.91 8.84
CA LEU A 44 6.17 -8.32 7.75
C LEU A 44 5.27 -8.15 6.52
N LEU A 45 5.57 -7.14 5.72
CA LEU A 45 5.03 -6.99 4.38
C LEU A 45 5.83 -7.88 3.43
N MET A 46 5.15 -8.54 2.51
CA MET A 46 5.78 -9.38 1.48
C MET A 46 5.34 -8.88 0.11
N GLU A 47 6.31 -8.60 -0.75
CA GLU A 47 6.03 -8.22 -2.13
C GLU A 47 5.70 -9.47 -2.94
N TYR A 48 4.63 -9.41 -3.73
CA TYR A 48 4.32 -10.48 -4.66
C TYR A 48 5.36 -10.52 -5.78
N SER A 49 5.81 -11.72 -6.17
CA SER A 49 6.77 -11.86 -7.28
C SER A 49 6.20 -11.46 -8.65
N GLU A 50 4.88 -11.37 -8.76
CA GLU A 50 4.14 -11.06 -9.98
C GLU A 50 3.16 -9.92 -9.72
N ARG A 51 2.84 -9.17 -10.77
CA ARG A 51 1.87 -8.07 -10.68
C ARG A 51 0.47 -8.65 -10.65
N HIS A 52 -0.31 -8.26 -9.65
CA HIS A 52 -1.73 -8.60 -9.56
C HIS A 52 -2.59 -7.37 -9.78
N VAL A 53 -3.72 -7.55 -10.48
CA VAL A 53 -4.77 -6.54 -10.59
C VAL A 53 -5.79 -6.83 -9.49
N PRO A 54 -5.96 -5.94 -8.49
CA PRO A 54 -6.93 -6.15 -7.44
C PRO A 54 -8.35 -6.10 -8.01
N ILE A 55 -9.18 -7.07 -7.63
CA ILE A 55 -10.62 -7.06 -7.91
C ILE A 55 -11.30 -6.37 -6.73
N LEU A 56 -11.98 -5.25 -7.00
CA LEU A 56 -12.73 -4.53 -6.00
C LEU A 56 -14.09 -5.20 -5.78
N TYR A 57 -14.31 -5.73 -4.59
CA TYR A 57 -15.60 -6.29 -4.16
C TYR A 57 -16.33 -5.27 -3.28
N GLY A 58 -17.58 -4.98 -3.62
CA GLY A 58 -18.42 -4.07 -2.84
C GLY A 58 -19.43 -3.29 -3.68
N PRO A 59 -20.03 -2.25 -3.08
CA PRO A 59 -20.92 -1.33 -3.79
C PRO A 59 -20.21 -0.70 -4.99
N GLN A 60 -20.99 -0.38 -6.02
CA GLN A 60 -20.48 0.22 -7.24
C GLN A 60 -19.84 1.59 -6.96
N ILE A 61 -18.71 1.87 -7.61
CA ILE A 61 -18.09 3.19 -7.58
C ILE A 61 -19.10 4.21 -8.13
N PRO A 62 -19.34 5.34 -7.43
CA PRO A 62 -20.29 6.36 -7.89
C PRO A 62 -19.96 6.86 -9.30
N ARG A 63 -20.97 7.32 -10.03
CA ARG A 63 -20.76 7.88 -11.37
C ARG A 63 -19.97 9.20 -11.30
N ARG A 64 -19.03 9.39 -12.22
CA ARG A 64 -18.26 10.65 -12.34
C ARG A 64 -19.10 11.77 -12.95
N ASP A 65 -19.97 11.46 -13.89
CA ASP A 65 -20.58 12.44 -14.79
C ASP A 65 -21.72 13.24 -14.16
N ARG A 66 -22.20 12.87 -12.97
CA ARG A 66 -23.26 13.61 -12.28
C ARG A 66 -22.70 14.44 -11.14
N ASP A 67 -23.19 15.67 -11.00
CA ASP A 67 -22.74 16.59 -9.95
C ASP A 67 -23.13 16.08 -8.56
N ASP A 68 -24.30 15.44 -8.41
CA ASP A 68 -24.77 14.88 -7.12
C ASP A 68 -23.94 13.70 -6.60
N THR A 69 -23.11 13.08 -7.47
CA THR A 69 -22.22 11.97 -7.14
C THR A 69 -20.74 12.32 -7.21
N ARG A 70 -20.38 13.51 -7.71
CA ARG A 70 -19.00 13.91 -7.98
C ARG A 70 -18.11 13.84 -6.74
N GLU A 71 -18.54 14.41 -5.62
CA GLU A 71 -17.81 14.37 -4.34
C GLU A 71 -17.55 12.92 -3.88
N ARG A 72 -18.57 12.06 -3.97
CA ARG A 72 -18.44 10.64 -3.57
C ARG A 72 -17.52 9.88 -4.50
N TYR A 73 -17.55 10.18 -5.80
CA TYR A 73 -16.64 9.60 -6.79
C TYR A 73 -15.19 9.98 -6.50
N SER A 74 -14.91 11.27 -6.31
CA SER A 74 -13.57 11.79 -6.01
C SER A 74 -13.00 11.16 -4.75
N ARG A 75 -13.80 11.10 -3.67
CA ARG A 75 -13.42 10.42 -2.43
C ARG A 75 -13.09 8.95 -2.64
N ALA A 76 -13.90 8.24 -3.41
CA ALA A 76 -13.68 6.81 -3.70
C ALA A 76 -12.35 6.59 -4.44
N LEU A 77 -12.07 7.38 -5.47
CA LEU A 77 -10.83 7.25 -6.24
C LEU A 77 -9.59 7.62 -5.43
N LEU A 78 -9.64 8.70 -4.66
CA LEU A 78 -8.54 9.09 -3.77
C LEU A 78 -8.23 7.97 -2.77
N THR A 79 -9.27 7.39 -2.16
CA THR A 79 -9.11 6.29 -1.18
C THR A 79 -8.47 5.04 -1.79
N LEU A 80 -8.79 4.72 -3.05
CA LEU A 80 -8.32 3.51 -3.73
C LEU A 80 -6.92 3.65 -4.32
N PHE A 81 -6.57 4.82 -4.83
CA PHE A 81 -5.40 4.99 -5.70
C PHE A 81 -4.33 5.93 -5.16
N VAL A 82 -4.63 6.76 -4.17
CA VAL A 82 -3.62 7.58 -3.50
C VAL A 82 -3.15 6.83 -2.25
N PRO A 83 -1.85 6.67 -2.01
CA PRO A 83 -1.37 6.12 -0.73
C PRO A 83 -1.67 7.09 0.41
N TRP A 84 -2.34 6.62 1.47
CA TRP A 84 -2.69 7.44 2.63
C TRP A 84 -2.56 6.66 3.95
N ARG A 85 -2.36 7.37 5.05
CA ARG A 85 -2.39 6.84 6.42
C ARG A 85 -3.47 7.50 7.25
N ILE A 86 -3.70 8.79 7.02
CA ILE A 86 -4.75 9.57 7.65
C ILE A 86 -5.58 10.26 6.57
N VAL A 87 -6.82 10.60 6.90
CA VAL A 87 -7.77 11.20 5.94
C VAL A 87 -7.23 12.51 5.36
N THR A 88 -6.45 13.27 6.13
CA THR A 88 -5.84 14.52 5.69
C THR A 88 -4.75 14.36 4.65
N ASP A 89 -4.21 13.14 4.45
CA ASP A 89 -3.31 12.84 3.33
C ASP A 89 -4.07 12.84 1.99
N LEU A 90 -5.39 12.59 2.05
CA LEU A 90 -6.25 12.57 0.87
C LEU A 90 -6.98 13.88 0.65
N CYS A 91 -7.45 14.53 1.71
CA CYS A 91 -8.27 15.74 1.61
C CYS A 91 -8.07 16.62 2.84
N GLY A 92 -7.65 17.87 2.60
CA GLY A 92 -7.46 18.86 3.66
C GLY A 92 -8.77 19.26 4.34
N ALA A 93 -8.69 19.77 5.57
CA ALA A 93 -9.87 20.11 6.37
C ALA A 93 -10.82 21.14 5.72
N ASN A 94 -10.29 22.04 4.89
CA ASN A 94 -11.04 23.10 4.20
C ASN A 94 -11.15 22.86 2.69
N GLN A 95 -10.88 21.64 2.22
CA GLN A 95 -10.87 21.28 0.82
C GLN A 95 -12.04 20.34 0.52
N THR A 96 -12.64 20.46 -0.67
CA THR A 96 -13.63 19.47 -1.12
C THR A 96 -12.92 18.23 -1.70
N TRP A 97 -13.60 17.09 -1.76
CA TRP A 97 -12.98 15.90 -2.34
C TRP A 97 -12.74 16.07 -3.84
N GLU A 98 -13.58 16.84 -4.54
CA GLU A 98 -13.36 17.19 -5.94
C GLU A 98 -12.11 18.06 -6.14
N ASP A 99 -11.85 19.04 -5.27
CA ASP A 99 -10.63 19.85 -5.35
C ASP A 99 -9.39 19.00 -5.10
N ALA A 100 -9.43 18.13 -4.09
CA ALA A 100 -8.34 17.21 -3.77
C ALA A 100 -8.04 16.20 -4.88
N PHE A 101 -9.05 15.83 -5.65
CA PHE A 101 -8.87 14.92 -6.78
C PHE A 101 -8.25 15.61 -8.01
N LYS A 102 -8.31 16.95 -8.09
CA LYS A 102 -7.79 17.73 -9.22
C LYS A 102 -6.38 18.30 -8.99
N SER A 103 -5.90 18.34 -7.75
CA SER A 103 -4.56 18.78 -7.38
C SER A 103 -3.48 17.77 -7.74
#